data_AF-A0A6A7LWH1-F1
#
_entry.id   AF-A0A6A7LWH1-F1
#
_cell.length_a   1.000
_cell.length_b   1.000
_cell.length_c   1.000
_cell.angle_alpha   90.00
_cell.angle_beta   90.00
_cell.angle_gamma   90.00
#
_symmetry.space_group_name_H-M   'P 1'
#
loop_
_entity.id
_entity.type
_entity.pdbx_description
1 polymer ?
#
loop_
_entity_poly.entity_id
_entity_poly.type
_entity_poly.pdbx_seq_one_letter_code
_entity_poly.pdbx_strand_id
1 'polypeptide(L)'
;MFSGHRVRGALSLVAAGFLVAACAAPGGESGEGGDGGTEVNVAFSHPTLFSTGFPYYVAKEKGFYKDAGLNVDATYTGGGSETVQAVVSGSADIGTETSAPAAVGAYSQGGPIKIVSASTTGLDLLWFAKANGPVQDSADLAGKKVGFSSTGSSSHIGVLALNESLKKQGMAEVQP
;
A
#
# COMPACT_ATOMS: atom_id res chain seq x y z
N MET A 1 -12.00 -59.95 5.44
CA MET A 1 -13.37 -59.66 5.89
C MET A 1 -13.94 -58.64 4.91
N PHE A 2 -15.01 -59.02 4.21
CA PHE A 2 -15.56 -58.39 3.00
C PHE A 2 -16.33 -57.10 3.26
N SER A 3 -16.52 -56.35 2.16
CA SER A 3 -17.66 -55.47 1.84
C SER A 3 -17.54 -54.00 2.29
N GLY A 4 -17.81 -52.98 1.47
CA GLY A 4 -18.35 -52.97 0.11
C GLY A 4 -18.49 -51.52 -0.40
N HIS A 5 -18.25 -51.34 -1.70
CA HIS A 5 -18.57 -50.11 -2.44
C HIS A 5 -20.09 -49.89 -2.49
N ARG A 6 -20.52 -48.63 -2.40
CA ARG A 6 -21.86 -48.21 -2.86
C ARG A 6 -21.75 -46.96 -3.72
N VAL A 7 -21.67 -47.20 -5.03
CA VAL A 7 -22.04 -46.26 -6.08
C VAL A 7 -23.57 -46.27 -6.17
N ARG A 8 -24.21 -45.10 -6.15
CA ARG A 8 -25.60 -44.91 -6.60
C ARG A 8 -25.64 -43.65 -7.45
N GLY A 9 -25.79 -43.84 -8.74
CA GLY A 9 -26.13 -42.77 -9.68
C GLY A 9 -27.60 -42.40 -9.61
N ALA A 10 -27.91 -41.21 -10.12
CA ALA A 10 -29.19 -40.94 -10.77
C ALA A 10 -28.95 -39.90 -11.87
N LEU A 11 -29.22 -40.38 -13.08
CA LEU A 11 -29.20 -39.76 -14.38
C LEU A 11 -30.46 -38.89 -14.54
N SER A 12 -30.35 -37.67 -15.07
CA SER A 12 -31.44 -36.98 -15.77
C SER A 12 -30.87 -36.13 -16.91
N LEU A 13 -30.98 -36.68 -18.13
CA LEU A 13 -31.00 -35.96 -19.41
C LEU A 13 -32.34 -35.22 -19.56
N VAL A 14 -32.33 -34.10 -20.30
CA VAL A 14 -33.37 -33.51 -21.21
C VAL A 14 -32.96 -32.04 -21.41
N ALA A 15 -32.90 -31.39 -22.57
CA ALA A 15 -32.94 -31.74 -23.98
C ALA A 15 -32.38 -30.54 -24.77
N ALA A 16 -31.79 -30.79 -25.94
CA ALA A 16 -31.39 -29.77 -26.91
C ALA A 16 -32.61 -29.20 -27.64
N GLY A 17 -32.61 -27.89 -27.92
CA GLY A 17 -33.67 -27.22 -28.68
C GLY A 17 -33.29 -25.83 -29.21
N PHE A 18 -32.70 -25.84 -30.42
CA PHE A 18 -32.76 -24.86 -31.51
C PHE A 18 -32.65 -23.34 -31.28
N LEU A 19 -31.63 -22.78 -31.95
CA LEU A 19 -31.41 -21.40 -32.36
C LEU A 19 -32.68 -20.67 -32.83
N VAL A 20 -32.93 -19.49 -32.26
CA VAL A 20 -33.62 -18.39 -32.92
C VAL A 20 -32.61 -17.25 -33.08
N ALA A 21 -32.13 -17.07 -34.31
CA ALA A 21 -31.42 -15.87 -34.72
C ALA A 21 -32.44 -14.73 -34.82
N ALA A 22 -32.57 -13.92 -33.77
CA ALA A 22 -33.28 -12.66 -33.81
C ALA A 22 -32.29 -11.55 -34.19
N CYS A 23 -32.20 -11.25 -35.49
CA CYS A 23 -31.77 -9.93 -35.94
C CYS A 23 -32.86 -8.92 -35.56
N ALA A 24 -32.69 -8.24 -34.43
CA ALA A 24 -33.41 -7.03 -34.10
C ALA A 24 -32.37 -6.01 -33.62
N ALA A 25 -32.31 -4.87 -34.29
CA ALA A 25 -31.33 -3.81 -34.07
C ALA A 25 -31.23 -3.41 -32.59
N PRO A 26 -30.03 -3.17 -32.04
CA PRO A 26 -29.94 -2.41 -30.82
C PRO A 26 -30.21 -0.95 -31.18
N GLY A 27 -31.47 -0.55 -31.00
CA GLY A 27 -31.79 0.83 -30.69
C GLY A 27 -30.96 1.25 -29.49
N GLY A 28 -30.44 2.48 -29.54
CA GLY A 28 -29.62 3.04 -28.49
C GLY A 28 -30.37 3.02 -27.16
N GLU A 29 -29.99 2.09 -26.30
CA GLU A 29 -30.08 2.27 -24.88
C GLU A 29 -28.86 3.10 -24.50
N SER A 30 -29.13 4.36 -24.16
CA SER A 30 -28.23 5.24 -23.44
C SER A 30 -27.83 4.57 -22.12
N GLY A 31 -26.76 3.78 -22.18
CA GLY A 31 -26.03 3.38 -20.98
C GLY A 31 -25.49 4.64 -20.34
N GLU A 32 -25.92 4.90 -19.10
CA GLU A 32 -25.24 5.82 -18.20
C GLU A 32 -23.74 5.59 -18.28
N GLY A 33 -23.01 6.64 -18.66
CA GLY A 33 -21.57 6.60 -18.83
C GLY A 33 -20.89 6.26 -17.52
N GLY A 34 -20.61 4.97 -17.33
CA GLY A 34 -19.46 4.55 -16.55
C GLY A 34 -18.24 5.14 -17.23
N ASP A 35 -17.58 6.08 -16.55
CA ASP A 35 -16.28 6.61 -16.96
C ASP A 35 -15.35 5.39 -17.16
N GLY A 36 -15.12 4.98 -18.41
CA GLY A 36 -14.47 3.71 -18.79
C GLY A 36 -12.98 3.67 -18.49
N GLY A 37 -12.55 4.35 -17.44
CA GLY A 37 -11.18 4.44 -17.00
C GLY A 37 -10.69 3.15 -16.36
N THR A 38 -9.37 2.96 -16.37
CA THR A 38 -8.72 1.87 -15.66
C THR A 38 -8.77 2.16 -14.15
N GLU A 39 -9.31 1.23 -13.38
CA GLU A 39 -9.30 1.28 -11.91
C GLU A 39 -7.87 1.12 -11.37
N VAL A 40 -7.46 2.02 -10.49
CA VAL A 40 -6.15 1.99 -9.83
C VAL A 40 -6.32 2.28 -8.34
N ASN A 41 -5.96 1.32 -7.51
CA ASN A 41 -5.92 1.48 -6.05
C ASN A 41 -4.52 1.89 -5.59
N VAL A 42 -4.45 3.05 -4.93
CA VAL A 42 -3.21 3.59 -4.37
C VAL A 42 -3.22 3.48 -2.86
N ALA A 43 -2.23 2.81 -2.29
CA ALA A 43 -2.01 2.78 -0.84
C ALA A 43 -1.08 3.92 -0.41
N PHE A 44 -1.51 4.66 0.61
CA PHE A 44 -0.76 5.70 1.29
C PHE A 44 -0.39 5.24 2.70
N SER A 45 0.77 5.68 3.20
CA SER A 45 1.25 5.30 4.53
C SER A 45 0.48 5.93 5.69
N HIS A 46 -0.25 7.03 5.42
CA HIS A 46 -1.08 7.76 6.38
C HIS A 46 -1.98 8.79 5.66
N PRO A 47 -3.09 9.24 6.27
CA PRO A 47 -4.02 10.20 5.65
C PRO A 47 -3.55 11.67 5.68
N THR A 48 -2.25 11.96 5.73
CA THR A 48 -1.79 13.35 5.88
C THR A 48 -1.65 14.09 4.55
N LEU A 49 -2.03 15.37 4.58
CA LEU A 49 -2.06 16.28 3.44
C LEU A 49 -0.75 17.04 3.20
N PHE A 50 0.29 16.84 4.01
CA PHE A 50 1.49 17.68 3.98
C PHE A 50 2.55 17.20 2.99
N SER A 51 2.46 15.94 2.53
CA SER A 51 3.46 15.28 1.69
C SER A 51 2.84 14.79 0.38
N THR A 52 3.02 13.50 0.05
CA THR A 52 2.67 12.95 -1.26
C THR A 52 1.16 12.79 -1.46
N GLY A 53 0.38 12.88 -0.38
CA GLY A 53 -1.09 12.92 -0.44
C GLY A 53 -1.62 14.15 -1.17
N PHE A 54 -0.98 15.33 -1.04
CA PHE A 54 -1.50 16.56 -1.63
C PHE A 54 -1.61 16.51 -3.16
N PRO A 55 -0.58 16.10 -3.92
CA PRO A 55 -0.70 15.89 -5.37
C PRO A 55 -1.84 14.96 -5.78
N TYR A 56 -2.12 13.90 -5.01
CA TYR A 56 -3.23 12.99 -5.28
C TYR A 56 -4.59 13.70 -5.22
N TYR A 57 -4.86 14.45 -4.15
CA TYR A 57 -6.13 15.16 -4.02
C TYR A 57 -6.29 16.24 -5.09
N VAL A 58 -5.22 16.98 -5.38
CA VAL A 58 -5.24 18.00 -6.46
C VAL A 58 -5.51 17.33 -7.81
N ALA A 59 -4.85 16.22 -8.12
CA ALA A 59 -5.07 15.50 -9.38
C ALA A 59 -6.51 14.96 -9.49
N LYS A 60 -7.07 14.46 -8.38
CA LYS A 60 -8.47 14.01 -8.31
C LYS A 60 -9.46 15.16 -8.50
N GLU A 61 -9.27 16.27 -7.80
CA GLU A 61 -10.15 17.45 -7.88
C GLU A 61 -10.06 18.16 -9.24
N LYS A 62 -8.86 18.22 -9.82
CA LYS A 62 -8.63 18.83 -11.14
C LYS A 62 -8.97 17.92 -12.32
N GLY A 63 -9.31 16.65 -12.07
CA GLY A 63 -9.70 15.71 -13.12
C GLY A 63 -8.54 15.09 -13.90
N PHE A 64 -7.29 15.29 -13.49
CA PHE A 64 -6.11 14.80 -14.23
C PHE A 64 -6.10 13.27 -14.40
N TYR A 65 -6.63 12.53 -13.42
CA TYR A 65 -6.78 11.07 -13.56
C TYR A 65 -7.81 10.69 -14.62
N LYS A 66 -8.96 11.38 -14.64
CA LYS A 66 -10.01 11.15 -15.64
C LYS A 66 -9.54 11.52 -17.04
N ASP A 67 -8.83 12.64 -17.18
CA ASP A 67 -8.22 13.06 -18.45
C ASP A 67 -7.22 12.02 -18.97
N ALA A 68 -6.58 11.27 -18.06
CA ALA A 68 -5.69 10.15 -18.36
C ALA A 68 -6.43 8.79 -18.53
N GLY A 69 -7.77 8.77 -18.43
CA GLY A 69 -8.56 7.53 -18.49
C GLY A 69 -8.34 6.60 -17.30
N LEU A 70 -8.13 7.17 -16.10
CA LEU A 70 -7.90 6.43 -14.86
C LEU A 70 -8.97 6.79 -13.82
N ASN A 71 -9.50 5.78 -13.15
CA ASN A 71 -10.26 5.94 -11.92
C ASN A 71 -9.37 5.58 -10.73
N VAL A 72 -8.99 6.58 -9.92
CA VAL A 72 -7.97 6.40 -8.88
C VAL A 72 -8.56 6.60 -7.49
N ASP A 73 -8.49 5.55 -6.68
CA ASP A 73 -8.91 5.56 -5.28
C ASP A 73 -7.72 5.30 -4.35
N ALA A 74 -7.84 5.84 -3.14
CA ALA A 74 -6.78 5.80 -2.14
C ALA A 74 -7.23 5.02 -0.89
N THR A 75 -6.33 4.17 -0.41
CA THR A 75 -6.44 3.50 0.89
C THR A 75 -5.28 3.94 1.78
N TYR A 76 -5.45 3.85 3.10
CA TYR A 76 -4.40 4.20 4.06
C TYR A 76 -3.96 2.97 4.84
N THR A 77 -2.66 2.84 5.06
CA THR A 77 -2.03 1.80 5.89
C THR A 77 -1.48 2.42 7.18
N GLY A 78 -0.90 1.60 8.07
CA GLY A 78 -0.23 2.02 9.30
C GLY A 78 1.24 2.42 9.13
N GLY A 79 1.67 2.73 7.90
CA GLY A 79 3.04 3.15 7.59
C GLY A 79 3.64 2.46 6.37
N GLY A 80 4.81 2.95 5.94
CA GLY A 80 5.41 2.59 4.66
C GLY A 80 5.77 1.11 4.48
N SER A 81 6.03 0.35 5.56
CA SER A 81 6.22 -1.11 5.47
C SER A 81 4.93 -1.83 5.10
N GLU A 82 3.82 -1.45 5.72
CA GLU A 82 2.50 -2.02 5.43
C GLU A 82 2.04 -1.62 4.04
N THR A 83 2.37 -0.40 3.58
CA THR A 83 2.13 0.02 2.20
C THR A 83 2.85 -0.88 1.19
N VAL A 84 4.11 -1.25 1.45
CA VAL A 84 4.84 -2.21 0.61
C VAL A 84 4.14 -3.57 0.62
N GLN A 85 3.69 -4.04 1.79
CA GLN A 85 2.96 -5.31 1.89
C GLN A 85 1.65 -5.29 1.09
N ALA A 86 0.93 -4.16 1.10
CA ALA A 86 -0.31 -4.00 0.35
C ALA A 86 -0.10 -4.15 -1.17
N VAL A 87 1.03 -3.67 -1.70
CA VAL A 87 1.42 -3.85 -3.11
C VAL A 87 1.86 -5.28 -3.39
N VAL A 88 2.70 -5.85 -2.52
CA VAL A 88 3.19 -7.24 -2.67
C VAL A 88 2.06 -8.26 -2.64
N SER A 89 1.01 -8.02 -1.85
CA SER A 89 -0.17 -8.89 -1.77
C SER A 89 -1.16 -8.70 -2.94
N GLY A 90 -1.02 -7.62 -3.72
CA GLY A 90 -1.98 -7.23 -4.76
C GLY A 90 -3.26 -6.56 -4.24
N SER A 91 -3.30 -6.16 -2.97
CA SER A 91 -4.42 -5.38 -2.41
C SER A 91 -4.40 -3.90 -2.81
N ALA A 92 -3.26 -3.39 -3.26
CA ALA A 92 -3.09 -2.09 -3.89
C ALA A 92 -2.19 -2.22 -5.13
N ASP A 93 -2.47 -1.46 -6.17
CA ASP A 93 -1.70 -1.47 -7.42
C ASP A 93 -0.42 -0.65 -7.28
N ILE A 94 -0.52 0.48 -6.57
CA ILE A 94 0.59 1.42 -6.35
C ILE A 94 0.68 1.76 -4.86
N GLY A 95 1.91 1.78 -4.33
CA GLY A 95 2.19 2.27 -2.99
C GLY A 95 3.00 3.56 -3.06
N THR A 96 2.60 4.58 -2.30
CA THR A 96 3.37 5.82 -2.09
C THR A 96 3.66 6.02 -0.61
N GLU A 97 4.70 6.82 -0.29
CA GLU A 97 5.22 6.97 1.07
C GLU A 97 5.67 5.63 1.67
N THR A 98 6.18 4.77 0.80
CA THR A 98 6.63 3.43 1.14
C THR A 98 7.96 3.47 1.88
N SER A 99 8.27 2.38 2.58
CA SER A 99 9.61 2.18 3.14
C SER A 99 10.54 1.66 2.05
N ALA A 100 11.52 2.46 1.62
CA ALA A 100 12.52 2.02 0.65
C ALA A 100 13.28 0.76 1.10
N PRO A 101 13.72 0.64 2.38
CA PRO A 101 14.27 -0.61 2.90
C PRO A 101 13.32 -1.81 2.80
N ALA A 102 12.03 -1.61 3.08
CA ALA A 102 11.04 -2.69 2.97
C ALA A 102 10.83 -3.13 1.51
N ALA A 103 10.78 -2.18 0.57
CA ALA A 103 10.65 -2.47 -0.86
C ALA A 103 11.87 -3.23 -1.40
N VAL A 104 13.09 -2.80 -1.03
CA VAL A 104 14.33 -3.50 -1.39
C VAL A 104 14.37 -4.89 -0.76
N GLY A 105 13.95 -5.03 0.50
CA GLY A 105 13.86 -6.32 1.19
C GLY A 105 12.88 -7.27 0.51
N ALA A 106 11.68 -6.80 0.18
CA ALA A 106 10.67 -7.58 -0.51
C ALA A 106 11.16 -8.04 -1.89
N TYR A 107 11.77 -7.15 -2.67
CA TYR A 107 12.36 -7.49 -3.97
C TYR A 107 13.47 -8.55 -3.83
N SER A 108 14.36 -8.39 -2.85
CA SER A 108 15.48 -9.31 -2.60
C SER A 108 15.00 -10.73 -2.21
N GLN A 109 13.79 -10.84 -1.67
CA GLN A 109 13.14 -12.12 -1.34
C GLN A 109 12.31 -12.69 -2.51
N GLY A 110 12.37 -12.07 -3.70
CA GLY A 110 11.63 -12.50 -4.88
C GLY A 110 10.19 -12.00 -4.93
N GLY A 111 9.81 -11.03 -4.10
CA GLY A 111 8.49 -10.41 -4.13
C GLY A 111 8.22 -9.67 -5.45
N PRO A 112 6.97 -9.69 -5.96
CA PRO A 112 6.60 -9.11 -7.25
C PRO A 112 6.43 -7.59 -7.17
N ILE A 113 7.47 -6.86 -6.76
CA ILE A 113 7.44 -5.41 -6.57
C ILE A 113 8.49 -4.70 -7.42
N LYS A 114 8.16 -3.49 -7.86
CA LYS A 114 9.09 -2.60 -8.58
C LYS A 114 8.94 -1.16 -8.10
N ILE A 115 10.07 -0.51 -7.84
CA ILE A 115 10.10 0.94 -7.62
C ILE A 115 10.06 1.62 -8.98
N VAL A 116 9.04 2.45 -9.21
CA VAL A 116 8.79 3.12 -10.50
C VAL A 116 9.09 4.63 -10.47
N SER A 117 9.13 5.23 -9.28
CA SER A 117 9.42 6.65 -9.08
C SER A 117 9.90 6.89 -7.65
N ALA A 118 10.60 8.01 -7.43
CA ALA A 118 10.91 8.54 -6.12
C ALA A 118 9.92 9.67 -5.80
N SER A 119 9.15 9.54 -4.72
CA SER A 119 8.18 10.58 -4.31
C SER A 119 8.85 11.79 -3.65
N THR A 120 10.02 11.59 -3.05
CA THR A 120 10.84 12.63 -2.41
C THR A 120 12.33 12.37 -2.71
N THR A 121 13.16 13.41 -2.59
CA THR A 121 14.63 13.27 -2.66
C THR A 121 15.23 13.70 -1.33
N GLY A 122 16.10 12.88 -0.76
CA GLY A 122 16.63 13.07 0.61
C GLY A 122 15.84 12.32 1.68
N LEU A 123 16.24 12.52 2.95
CA LEU A 123 15.56 11.97 4.12
C LEU A 123 14.64 13.05 4.70
N ASP A 124 13.33 12.83 4.70
CA ASP A 124 12.30 13.73 5.23
C ASP A 124 11.83 13.34 6.64
N LEU A 125 12.64 12.55 7.35
CA LEU A 125 12.30 12.05 8.68
C LEU A 125 12.68 13.07 9.76
N LEU A 126 11.65 13.56 10.46
CA LEU A 126 11.78 14.48 11.58
C LEU A 126 11.20 13.85 12.84
N TRP A 127 12.01 13.79 13.89
CA TRP A 127 11.53 13.50 15.25
C TRP A 127 11.35 14.82 15.99
N PHE A 128 10.27 14.90 16.77
CA PHE A 128 9.95 16.08 17.57
C PHE A 128 9.90 15.72 19.04
N ALA A 129 10.47 16.61 19.85
CA ALA A 129 10.32 16.60 21.30
C ALA A 129 9.56 17.87 21.75
N LYS A 130 9.02 17.84 22.97
CA LYS A 130 8.43 19.05 23.56
C LYS A 130 9.53 20.10 23.73
N ALA A 131 9.27 21.33 23.30
CA ALA A 131 10.23 22.43 23.40
C ALA A 131 10.75 22.65 24.84
N ASN A 132 9.87 22.62 25.84
CA ASN A 132 10.24 22.71 27.27
C ASN A 132 10.32 21.33 27.94
N GLY A 133 10.65 20.29 27.16
CA GLY A 133 10.71 18.91 27.60
C GLY A 133 12.10 18.46 28.05
N PRO A 134 12.23 17.20 28.51
CA PRO A 134 13.48 16.63 29.01
C PRO A 134 14.40 16.11 27.87
N VAL A 135 14.16 16.51 26.63
CA VAL A 135 14.97 16.18 25.45
C VAL A 135 15.23 17.48 24.73
N GLN A 136 16.46 17.97 24.83
CA GLN A 136 16.92 19.21 24.19
C GLN A 136 17.96 18.91 23.10
N ASP A 137 18.67 17.79 23.21
CA ASP A 137 19.59 17.30 22.19
C ASP A 137 19.49 15.77 21.98
N SER A 138 20.32 15.24 21.09
CA SER A 138 20.34 13.81 20.76
C SER A 138 20.86 12.93 21.89
N ALA A 139 21.74 13.42 22.75
CA ALA A 139 22.30 12.67 23.87
C ALA A 139 21.24 12.41 24.94
N ASP A 140 20.33 13.37 25.15
CA ASP A 140 19.17 13.20 26.02
C ASP A 140 18.26 12.03 25.62
N LEU A 141 18.32 11.54 24.39
CA LEU A 141 17.50 10.40 23.96
C LEU A 141 17.93 9.08 24.59
N ALA A 142 19.17 8.96 25.09
CA ALA A 142 19.70 7.71 25.62
C ALA A 142 18.78 7.08 26.68
N GLY A 143 18.36 5.83 26.46
CA GLY A 143 17.45 5.10 27.34
C GLY A 143 15.98 5.57 27.33
N LYS A 144 15.62 6.63 26.58
CA LYS A 144 14.23 7.10 26.45
C LYS A 144 13.50 6.34 25.34
N LYS A 145 12.17 6.44 25.35
CA LYS A 145 11.31 5.88 24.30
C LYS A 145 11.25 6.80 23.09
N VAL A 146 11.44 6.26 21.90
CA VAL A 146 11.38 6.99 20.63
C VAL A 146 10.39 6.29 19.69
N GLY A 147 9.32 7.00 19.35
CA GLY A 147 8.30 6.50 18.44
C GLY A 147 8.77 6.45 16.99
N PHE A 148 8.27 5.45 16.26
CA PHE A 148 8.40 5.29 14.82
C PHE A 148 7.09 4.71 14.28
N SER A 149 6.87 4.75 12.96
CA SER A 149 5.57 4.38 12.36
C SER A 149 5.29 2.89 12.47
N SER A 150 6.16 2.04 11.91
CA SER A 150 6.05 0.58 12.03
C SER A 150 7.41 -0.10 11.90
N THR A 151 7.51 -1.35 12.37
CA THR A 151 8.74 -2.14 12.26
C THR A 151 9.14 -2.29 10.79
N GLY A 152 10.44 -2.09 10.51
CA GLY A 152 11.00 -2.11 9.15
C GLY A 152 10.70 -0.87 8.30
N SER A 153 9.97 0.12 8.84
CA SER A 153 9.73 1.38 8.14
C SER A 153 11.02 2.22 8.08
N SER A 154 11.03 3.23 7.22
CA SER A 154 12.16 4.17 7.17
C SER A 154 12.37 4.89 8.49
N SER A 155 11.29 5.22 9.22
CA SER A 155 11.40 5.80 10.58
C SER A 155 12.02 4.83 11.58
N HIS A 156 11.70 3.53 11.50
CA HIS A 156 12.36 2.51 12.31
C HIS A 156 13.86 2.40 11.99
N ILE A 157 14.24 2.45 10.71
CA ILE A 157 15.66 2.47 10.32
C ILE A 157 16.38 3.71 10.83
N GLY A 158 15.73 4.88 10.84
CA GLY A 158 16.29 6.08 11.45
C GLY A 158 16.53 5.94 12.95
N VAL A 159 15.63 5.26 13.68
CA VAL A 159 15.84 4.92 15.10
C VAL A 159 17.03 3.97 15.30
N LEU A 160 17.20 2.98 14.42
CA LEU A 160 18.38 2.10 14.47
C LEU A 160 19.68 2.87 14.20
N ALA A 161 19.69 3.79 13.22
CA ALA A 161 20.83 4.65 12.95
C ALA A 161 21.16 5.59 14.13
N LEU A 162 20.13 6.11 14.82
CA LEU A 162 20.30 6.85 16.07
C LEU A 162 20.97 6.00 17.15
N ASN A 163 20.53 4.75 17.33
CA ASN A 163 21.14 3.82 18.28
C ASN A 163 22.61 3.54 17.96
N GLU A 164 22.98 3.39 16.68
CA GLU A 164 24.39 3.27 16.29
C GLU A 164 25.22 4.51 16.66
N SER A 165 24.65 5.71 16.52
CA SER A 165 25.30 6.96 16.93
C SER A 165 25.50 7.02 18.45
N LEU A 166 24.49 6.67 19.24
CA LEU A 166 24.56 6.63 20.70
C LEU A 166 25.57 5.60 21.20
N LYS A 167 25.62 4.41 20.57
CA LYS A 167 26.62 3.37 20.88
C LYS A 167 28.05 3.85 20.69
N LYS A 168 28.32 4.56 19.58
CA LYS A 168 29.66 5.13 19.31
C LYS A 168 30.09 6.14 20.39
N GLN A 169 29.14 6.73 21.09
CA GLN A 169 29.35 7.66 22.19
C GLN A 169 29.34 6.99 23.58
N GLY A 170 29.20 5.66 23.64
CA GLY A 170 29.13 4.90 24.90
C GLY A 170 27.81 5.08 25.67
N MET A 171 26.76 5.55 24.99
CA MET A 171 25.46 5.84 25.61
C MET A 171 24.48 4.66 25.46
N ALA A 172 23.46 4.64 26.31
CA ALA A 172 22.38 3.66 26.23
C ALA A 172 21.53 3.84 24.97
N GLU A 173 21.06 2.73 24.40
CA GLU A 173 20.12 2.72 23.28
C GLU A 173 18.76 3.32 23.67
N VAL A 174 18.07 3.90 22.69
CA VAL A 174 16.65 4.27 22.84
C VAL A 174 15.79 3.01 22.88
N GLN A 175 14.67 3.11 23.59
CA GLN A 175 13.65 2.08 23.64
C GLN A 175 12.61 2.32 22.54
N PRO A 176 12.01 1.26 21.98
CA PRO A 176 10.82 1.37 21.14
C PRO A 176 9.61 1.92 21.92
#